data_AF-G5A9K9-F1
#
_entry.id   AF-G5A9K9-F1
#
_cell.length_a   1.000
_cell.length_b   1.000
_cell.length_c   1.000
_cell.angle_alpha   90.00
_cell.angle_beta   90.00
_cell.angle_gamma   90.00
#
_symmetry.space_group_name_H-M   'P 1'
#
loop_
_entity.id
_entity.type
_entity.pdbx_description
1 polymer ?
#
loop_
_entity_poly.entity_id
_entity_poly.type
_entity_poly.pdbx_seq_one_letter_code
_entity_poly.pdbx_strand_id
1 'polypeptide(L)'
;QAKTTFEQRRVQSLQDEDCELLVHCSGLAAKHLAGDDSVFPIRGQIINVHNPKLNQLKVSLDKDGEHAYIIPRPNGDVVLGGTVQEHNWNTENDEQDVEGVWERSCRLWPEVRNSKVIAKMAGLVGRLRPGRAGGVRLEMEPAPTRRGAVLVHNYGHGGSGHTLHWGCAQEVVELAKQRFPDEPASKL
;
A
#
# COMPACT_ATOMS: atom_id res chain seq x y z
N GLN A 1 -13.61 -10.56 23.95
CA GLN A 1 -12.69 -10.17 22.86
C GLN A 1 -13.07 -11.00 21.64
N ALA A 2 -13.37 -10.37 20.51
CA ALA A 2 -13.58 -11.10 19.25
C ALA A 2 -12.28 -11.86 18.90
N LYS A 3 -12.40 -13.14 18.57
CA LYS A 3 -11.26 -14.00 18.23
C LYS A 3 -10.99 -13.89 16.73
N THR A 4 -10.03 -13.07 16.34
CA THR A 4 -9.55 -13.02 14.95
C THR A 4 -8.68 -14.24 14.67
N THR A 5 -8.85 -14.84 13.48
CA THR A 5 -7.99 -15.93 12.99
C THR A 5 -7.33 -15.53 11.69
N PHE A 6 -6.22 -16.18 11.35
CA PHE A 6 -5.48 -15.95 10.11
C PHE A 6 -5.30 -17.27 9.37
N GLU A 7 -5.52 -17.24 8.06
CA GLU A 7 -5.32 -18.36 7.15
C GLU A 7 -4.49 -17.87 5.96
N GLN A 8 -3.46 -18.61 5.58
CA GLN A 8 -2.72 -18.36 4.35
C GLN A 8 -3.31 -19.21 3.22
N ARG A 9 -4.06 -18.57 2.31
CA ARG A 9 -4.66 -19.22 1.13
C ARG A 9 -4.58 -18.31 -0.09
N ARG A 10 -4.53 -18.94 -1.27
CA ARG A 10 -4.70 -18.25 -2.55
C ARG A 10 -6.17 -18.17 -2.92
N VAL A 11 -6.73 -16.97 -2.89
CA VAL A 11 -8.07 -16.68 -3.42
C VAL A 11 -7.98 -16.59 -4.94
N GLN A 12 -8.83 -17.35 -5.64
CA GLN A 12 -8.92 -17.30 -7.12
C GLN A 12 -10.17 -16.54 -7.60
N SER A 13 -11.18 -16.42 -6.75
CA SER A 13 -12.48 -15.84 -7.07
C SER A 13 -13.13 -15.35 -5.79
N LEU A 14 -13.57 -14.09 -5.77
CA LEU A 14 -14.32 -13.53 -4.65
C LEU A 14 -15.72 -14.15 -4.54
N GLN A 15 -16.21 -14.73 -5.64
CA GLN A 15 -17.57 -15.27 -5.74
C GLN A 15 -17.78 -16.55 -4.92
N ASP A 16 -16.69 -17.25 -4.62
CA ASP A 16 -16.71 -18.58 -4.00
C ASP A 16 -16.41 -18.57 -2.50
N GLU A 17 -16.19 -17.38 -1.93
CA GLU A 17 -15.93 -17.18 -0.52
C GLU A 17 -17.21 -17.38 0.30
N ASP A 18 -17.13 -18.25 1.31
CA ASP A 18 -18.27 -18.69 2.13
C ASP A 18 -18.39 -17.83 3.39
N CYS A 19 -18.99 -16.65 3.24
CA CYS A 19 -19.23 -15.72 4.32
C CYS A 19 -20.44 -14.82 4.03
N GLU A 20 -20.92 -14.09 5.04
CA GLU A 20 -22.00 -13.10 4.87
C GLU A 20 -21.49 -11.74 4.41
N LEU A 21 -20.24 -11.39 4.76
CA LEU A 21 -19.57 -10.15 4.41
C LEU A 21 -18.11 -10.45 4.01
N LEU A 22 -17.72 -9.97 2.83
CA LEU A 22 -16.36 -10.05 2.31
C LEU A 22 -15.80 -8.65 2.10
N VAL A 23 -14.71 -8.33 2.80
CA VAL A 23 -13.96 -7.09 2.60
C VAL A 23 -12.76 -7.37 1.68
N HIS A 24 -12.80 -6.82 0.48
CA HIS A 24 -11.81 -7.05 -0.57
C HIS A 24 -10.69 -6.00 -0.53
N CYS A 25 -9.58 -6.37 0.14
CA CYS A 25 -8.38 -5.53 0.33
C CYS A 25 -7.15 -6.03 -0.46
N SER A 26 -7.33 -6.63 -1.64
CA SER A 26 -6.27 -7.39 -2.33
C SER A 26 -5.22 -6.54 -3.06
N GLY A 27 -5.34 -5.21 -3.03
CA GLY A 27 -4.40 -4.29 -3.68
C GLY A 27 -4.35 -4.52 -5.19
N LEU A 28 -3.15 -4.85 -5.72
CA LEU A 28 -2.95 -5.07 -7.16
C LEU A 28 -3.74 -6.26 -7.71
N ALA A 29 -4.02 -7.27 -6.87
CA ALA A 29 -4.77 -8.43 -7.29
C ALA A 29 -6.24 -8.11 -7.62
N ALA A 30 -6.74 -6.92 -7.23
CA ALA A 30 -8.09 -6.47 -7.58
C ALA A 30 -8.29 -6.35 -9.09
N LYS A 31 -7.22 -6.13 -9.86
CA LYS A 31 -7.25 -6.20 -11.33
C LYS A 31 -7.85 -7.52 -11.82
N HIS A 32 -7.44 -8.63 -11.21
CA HIS A 32 -7.91 -9.96 -11.58
C HIS A 32 -9.14 -10.41 -10.78
N LEU A 33 -9.17 -10.13 -9.47
CA LEU A 33 -10.22 -10.61 -8.56
C LEU A 33 -11.54 -9.86 -8.70
N ALA A 34 -11.49 -8.56 -9.03
CA ALA A 34 -12.68 -7.72 -9.23
C ALA A 34 -12.84 -7.25 -10.68
N GLY A 35 -11.99 -7.74 -11.62
CA GLY A 35 -12.00 -7.31 -13.01
C GLY A 35 -11.74 -5.80 -13.19
N ASP A 36 -11.09 -5.15 -12.21
CA ASP A 36 -10.88 -3.70 -12.25
C ASP A 36 -9.62 -3.35 -13.05
N ASP A 37 -9.80 -3.14 -14.35
CA ASP A 37 -8.70 -2.79 -15.26
C ASP A 37 -8.05 -1.43 -14.99
N SER A 38 -8.69 -0.58 -14.17
CA SER A 38 -8.12 0.69 -13.74
C SER A 38 -7.01 0.53 -12.70
N VAL A 39 -6.80 -0.68 -12.14
CA VAL A 39 -5.74 -0.98 -11.18
C VAL A 39 -4.40 -1.23 -11.90
N PHE A 40 -3.34 -0.56 -11.42
CA PHE A 40 -1.99 -0.66 -11.98
C PHE A 40 -0.90 -0.52 -10.91
N PRO A 41 0.31 -1.07 -11.15
CA PRO A 41 1.42 -0.90 -10.24
C PRO A 41 2.04 0.48 -10.38
N ILE A 42 2.47 1.06 -9.26
CA ILE A 42 3.38 2.18 -9.24
C ILE A 42 4.67 1.68 -8.57
N ARG A 43 5.67 1.35 -9.39
CA ARG A 43 6.96 0.84 -8.91
C ARG A 43 7.72 1.94 -8.18
N GLY A 44 8.29 1.56 -7.03
CA GLY A 44 9.20 2.42 -6.28
C GLY A 44 10.49 1.69 -5.93
N GLN A 45 11.60 2.22 -6.43
CA GLN A 45 12.95 1.88 -6.00
C GLN A 45 13.27 2.64 -4.70
N ILE A 46 13.82 1.94 -3.72
CA ILE A 46 14.38 2.55 -2.50
C ILE A 46 15.74 1.94 -2.17
N ILE A 47 16.44 2.58 -1.23
CA ILE A 47 17.67 2.09 -0.62
C ILE A 47 17.48 2.14 0.90
N ASN A 48 17.69 1.02 1.57
CA ASN A 48 17.77 0.98 3.03
C ASN A 48 19.23 1.17 3.45
N VAL A 49 19.46 2.10 4.36
CA VAL A 49 20.77 2.38 4.93
C VAL A 49 20.70 2.43 6.44
N HIS A 50 21.84 2.25 7.11
CA HIS A 50 21.98 2.49 8.54
C HIS A 50 22.80 3.77 8.74
N ASN A 51 22.20 4.77 9.39
CA ASN A 51 22.86 6.00 9.83
C ASN A 51 22.02 6.73 10.89
N PRO A 52 22.37 6.60 12.19
CA PRO A 52 21.63 7.23 13.29
C PRO A 52 21.58 8.77 13.23
N LYS A 53 22.46 9.43 12.46
CA LYS A 53 22.45 10.90 12.32
C LYS A 53 21.37 11.39 11.38
N LEU A 54 20.88 10.54 10.48
CA LEU A 54 19.74 10.86 9.62
C LEU A 54 18.45 10.64 10.42
N ASN A 55 18.19 11.53 11.36
CA ASN A 55 17.13 11.39 12.37
C ASN A 55 15.91 12.29 12.11
N GLN A 56 15.85 12.94 10.95
CA GLN A 56 14.73 13.80 10.55
C GLN A 56 14.14 13.33 9.23
N LEU A 57 12.82 13.42 9.11
CA LEU A 57 12.13 13.27 7.84
C LEU A 57 12.54 14.41 6.91
N LYS A 58 13.07 14.09 5.73
CA LYS A 58 13.25 15.05 4.64
C LYS A 58 12.48 14.59 3.43
N VAL A 59 11.80 15.52 2.77
CA VAL A 59 11.07 15.26 1.53
C VAL A 59 11.33 16.43 0.57
N SER A 60 11.67 16.11 -0.67
CA SER A 60 11.77 17.03 -1.79
C SER A 60 10.90 16.48 -2.91
N LEU A 61 10.03 17.37 -3.42
CA LEU A 61 9.14 17.12 -4.53
C LEU A 61 9.53 18.10 -5.63
N ASP A 62 10.34 17.65 -6.58
CA ASP A 62 10.70 18.50 -7.71
C ASP A 62 9.57 18.47 -8.76
N LYS A 63 9.42 19.59 -9.48
CA LYS A 63 8.35 19.77 -10.49
C LYS A 63 8.49 18.81 -11.68
N ASP A 64 9.69 18.27 -11.89
CA ASP A 64 10.02 17.37 -12.99
C ASP A 64 9.70 15.89 -12.66
N GLY A 65 9.08 15.60 -11.50
CA GLY A 65 8.71 14.24 -11.08
C GLY A 65 9.83 13.47 -10.36
N GLU A 66 10.99 14.09 -10.18
CA GLU A 66 12.09 13.54 -9.39
C GLU A 66 11.79 13.74 -7.90
N HIS A 67 11.48 12.63 -7.22
CA HIS A 67 11.15 12.63 -5.79
C HIS A 67 12.32 12.12 -4.96
N ALA A 68 12.59 12.80 -3.85
CA ALA A 68 13.55 12.35 -2.86
C ALA A 68 12.95 12.43 -1.46
N TYR A 69 13.04 11.35 -0.70
CA TYR A 69 12.66 11.31 0.69
C TYR A 69 13.67 10.50 1.51
N ILE A 70 13.93 10.98 2.72
CA ILE A 70 14.76 10.35 3.72
C ILE A 70 13.86 10.13 4.93
N ILE A 71 13.50 8.88 5.20
CA ILE A 71 12.58 8.50 6.27
C ILE A 71 13.36 7.71 7.32
N PRO A 72 13.72 8.34 8.45
CA PRO A 72 14.29 7.64 9.59
C PRO A 72 13.31 6.58 10.13
N ARG A 73 13.87 5.47 10.58
CA ARG A 73 13.19 4.37 11.25
C ARG A 73 13.84 4.13 12.62
N PRO A 74 13.18 3.40 13.53
CA PRO A 74 13.78 3.03 14.81
C PRO A 74 15.16 2.38 14.62
N ASN A 75 16.02 2.51 15.64
CA ASN A 75 17.37 1.92 15.68
C ASN A 75 18.36 2.46 14.63
N GLY A 76 18.12 3.64 14.04
CA GLY A 76 19.05 4.29 13.12
C GLY A 76 19.00 3.76 11.69
N ASP A 77 18.04 2.90 11.37
CA ASP A 77 17.73 2.51 10.00
C ASP A 77 17.02 3.66 9.27
N VAL A 78 17.26 3.78 7.98
CA VAL A 78 16.77 4.90 7.19
C VAL A 78 16.37 4.39 5.82
N VAL A 79 15.18 4.79 5.38
CA VAL A 79 14.71 4.54 4.02
C VAL A 79 15.02 5.77 3.18
N LEU A 80 15.84 5.58 2.15
CA LEU A 80 16.06 6.54 1.08
C LEU A 80 15.16 6.15 -0.08
N GLY A 81 14.32 7.07 -0.53
CA GLY A 81 13.59 6.87 -1.76
C GLY A 81 13.42 8.17 -2.52
N GLY A 82 12.73 8.17 -3.64
CA GLY A 82 12.36 6.95 -4.36
C GLY A 82 11.92 7.29 -5.77
N THR A 83 11.59 6.25 -6.52
CA THR A 83 10.99 6.41 -7.85
C THR A 83 9.46 6.27 -7.80
N VAL A 84 8.82 6.86 -8.81
CA VAL A 84 7.39 6.77 -9.08
C VAL A 84 7.25 6.40 -10.55
N GLN A 85 7.11 5.10 -10.82
CA GLN A 85 7.03 4.57 -12.18
C GLN A 85 5.72 3.81 -12.35
N GLU A 86 4.75 4.46 -12.96
CA GLU A 86 3.43 3.88 -13.22
C GLU A 86 3.50 2.78 -14.28
N HIS A 87 2.61 1.79 -14.16
CA HIS A 87 2.50 0.62 -15.05
C HIS A 87 3.74 -0.27 -15.15
N ASN A 88 4.78 0.00 -14.36
CA ASN A 88 5.99 -0.81 -14.32
C ASN A 88 5.82 -2.00 -13.36
N TRP A 89 5.74 -3.20 -13.91
CA TRP A 89 5.65 -4.46 -13.17
C TRP A 89 7.01 -5.07 -12.82
N ASN A 90 8.11 -4.47 -13.29
CA ASN A 90 9.45 -5.02 -13.05
C ASN A 90 9.76 -5.04 -11.56
N THR A 91 10.07 -6.23 -11.05
CA THR A 91 10.40 -6.44 -9.64
C THR A 91 11.91 -6.43 -9.38
N GLU A 92 12.72 -6.36 -10.42
CA GLU A 92 14.17 -6.32 -10.33
C GLU A 92 14.66 -4.91 -9.99
N ASN A 93 15.81 -4.85 -9.32
CA ASN A 93 16.52 -3.60 -9.10
C ASN A 93 16.97 -3.03 -10.44
N ASP A 94 16.83 -1.73 -10.61
CA ASP A 94 17.38 -1.01 -11.74
C ASP A 94 18.58 -0.19 -11.25
N GLU A 95 19.74 -0.35 -11.90
CA GLU A 95 20.97 0.30 -11.47
C GLU A 95 20.90 1.82 -11.60
N GLN A 96 20.22 2.33 -12.63
CA GLN A 96 20.06 3.77 -12.87
C GLN A 96 19.12 4.37 -11.82
N ASP A 97 18.03 3.69 -11.48
CA ASP A 97 17.13 4.12 -10.41
C ASP A 97 17.82 4.14 -9.05
N VAL A 98 18.65 3.13 -8.76
CA VAL A 98 19.43 3.08 -7.52
C VAL A 98 20.40 4.25 -7.45
N GLU A 99 21.17 4.50 -8.50
CA GLU A 99 22.13 5.61 -8.51
C GLU A 99 21.39 6.95 -8.39
N GLY A 100 20.32 7.15 -9.15
CA GLY A 100 19.50 8.36 -9.09
C GLY A 100 18.94 8.63 -7.69
N VAL A 101 18.38 7.61 -7.03
CA VAL A 101 17.89 7.73 -5.64
C VAL A 101 19.02 8.10 -4.69
N TRP A 102 20.20 7.48 -4.84
CA TRP A 102 21.36 7.76 -4.01
C TRP A 102 21.84 9.20 -4.17
N GLU A 103 22.04 9.65 -5.40
CA GLU A 103 22.50 11.00 -5.73
C GLU A 103 21.54 12.08 -5.22
N ARG A 104 20.23 11.91 -5.46
CA ARG A 104 19.20 12.84 -4.96
C ARG A 104 19.18 12.90 -3.44
N SER A 105 19.30 11.74 -2.77
CA SER A 105 19.36 11.67 -1.31
C SER A 105 20.60 12.38 -0.76
N CYS A 106 21.76 12.19 -1.39
CA CYS A 106 22.99 12.87 -1.00
C CYS A 106 22.92 14.39 -1.22
N ARG A 107 22.22 14.84 -2.27
CA ARG A 107 21.97 16.26 -2.51
C ARG A 107 21.05 16.85 -1.45
N LEU A 108 20.01 16.12 -1.05
CA LEU A 108 19.06 16.56 -0.02
C LEU A 108 19.66 16.56 1.41
N TRP A 109 20.56 15.61 1.69
CA TRP A 109 21.30 15.55 2.94
C TRP A 109 22.68 14.89 2.72
N PRO A 110 23.77 15.68 2.68
CA PRO A 110 25.12 15.15 2.40
C PRO A 110 25.61 14.05 3.35
N GLU A 111 25.12 14.02 4.60
CA GLU A 111 25.44 12.96 5.57
C GLU A 111 25.03 11.55 5.10
N VAL A 112 24.13 11.45 4.11
CA VAL A 112 23.78 10.17 3.47
C VAL A 112 25.02 9.44 2.95
N ARG A 113 26.04 10.16 2.47
CA ARG A 113 27.31 9.57 1.97
C ARG A 113 28.05 8.74 3.00
N ASN A 114 27.83 9.01 4.29
CA ASN A 114 28.48 8.32 5.41
C ASN A 114 27.66 7.11 5.90
N SER A 115 26.57 6.75 5.19
CA SER A 115 25.67 5.69 5.61
C SER A 115 26.13 4.32 5.15
N LYS A 116 25.90 3.29 5.97
CA LYS A 116 26.12 1.90 5.56
C LYS A 116 24.90 1.41 4.76
N VAL A 117 25.09 1.05 3.50
CA VAL A 117 24.00 0.45 2.70
C VAL A 117 23.65 -0.93 3.25
N ILE A 118 22.38 -1.14 3.57
CA ILE A 118 21.83 -2.42 4.04
C ILE A 118 21.27 -3.21 2.87
N ALA A 119 20.44 -2.57 2.03
CA ALA A 119 19.79 -3.21 0.89
C ALA A 119 19.37 -2.18 -0.19
N LYS A 120 19.46 -2.60 -1.45
CA LYS A 120 18.87 -1.92 -2.61
C LYS A 120 17.61 -2.69 -2.99
N MET A 121 16.45 -2.02 -3.00
CA MET A 121 15.17 -2.72 -3.08
C MET A 121 14.21 -2.11 -4.09
N ALA A 122 14.03 -2.83 -5.20
CA ALA A 122 12.85 -2.82 -6.04
C ALA A 122 11.99 -4.03 -5.70
N GLY A 123 10.69 -3.93 -5.97
CA GLY A 123 9.90 -5.08 -6.37
C GLY A 123 9.61 -6.23 -5.39
N LEU A 124 10.11 -6.26 -4.15
CA LEU A 124 9.47 -7.15 -3.16
C LEU A 124 7.98 -6.80 -3.06
N VAL A 125 7.13 -7.81 -2.83
CA VAL A 125 5.69 -7.60 -2.53
C VAL A 125 5.59 -6.53 -1.44
N GLY A 126 5.20 -5.30 -1.82
CA GLY A 126 5.34 -4.10 -0.97
C GLY A 126 6.10 -2.92 -1.60
N ARG A 127 6.63 -3.04 -2.82
CA ARG A 127 7.27 -1.94 -3.59
C ARG A 127 6.56 -1.61 -4.90
N LEU A 128 5.67 -2.48 -5.37
CA LEU A 128 4.64 -2.14 -6.34
C LEU A 128 3.44 -1.60 -5.57
N ARG A 129 3.26 -0.29 -5.60
CA ARG A 129 2.14 0.35 -4.90
C ARG A 129 0.86 0.10 -5.72
N PRO A 130 -0.27 -0.28 -5.09
CA PRO A 130 -1.52 -0.56 -5.79
C PRO A 130 -2.22 0.73 -6.20
N GLY A 131 -1.81 1.30 -7.34
CA GLY A 131 -2.47 2.44 -7.96
C GLY A 131 -3.78 2.05 -8.62
N ARG A 132 -4.69 3.03 -8.76
CA ARG A 132 -5.95 2.87 -9.46
C ARG A 132 -6.35 4.19 -10.12
N ALA A 133 -6.73 4.16 -11.40
CA ALA A 133 -7.26 5.34 -12.06
C ALA A 133 -8.63 5.69 -11.45
N GLY A 134 -8.82 6.94 -11.03
CA GLY A 134 -9.97 7.36 -10.23
C GLY A 134 -9.77 7.23 -8.71
N GLY A 135 -8.57 6.83 -8.25
CA GLY A 135 -8.21 6.82 -6.83
C GLY A 135 -8.72 5.59 -6.08
N VAL A 136 -8.75 5.71 -4.74
CA VAL A 136 -9.20 4.64 -3.82
C VAL A 136 -10.61 4.20 -4.19
N ARG A 137 -10.82 2.89 -4.34
CA ARG A 137 -12.15 2.30 -4.44
C ARG A 137 -12.56 1.80 -3.07
N LEU A 138 -13.53 2.49 -2.47
CA LEU A 138 -14.07 2.23 -1.15
C LEU A 138 -15.59 2.30 -1.21
N GLU A 139 -16.22 1.18 -1.56
CA GLU A 139 -17.65 1.11 -1.83
C GLU A 139 -18.17 -0.31 -1.64
N MET A 140 -19.47 -0.44 -1.38
CA MET A 140 -20.17 -1.71 -1.35
C MET A 140 -20.67 -2.05 -2.77
N GLU A 141 -20.47 -3.29 -3.20
CA GLU A 141 -21.02 -3.77 -4.47
C GLU A 141 -22.55 -3.95 -4.35
N PRO A 142 -23.33 -3.49 -5.34
CA PRO A 142 -24.80 -3.53 -5.27
C PRO A 142 -25.38 -4.94 -5.39
N ALA A 143 -24.57 -5.94 -5.73
CA ALA A 143 -24.98 -7.34 -5.85
C ALA A 143 -24.10 -8.24 -4.94
N PRO A 144 -24.71 -9.24 -4.27
CA PRO A 144 -23.95 -10.19 -3.47
C PRO A 144 -23.14 -11.16 -4.32
N THR A 145 -22.18 -11.83 -3.70
CA THR A 145 -21.44 -12.94 -4.33
C THR A 145 -22.36 -14.11 -4.66
N ARG A 146 -21.88 -15.08 -5.45
CA ARG A 146 -22.60 -16.34 -5.72
C ARG A 146 -23.02 -17.09 -4.44
N ARG A 147 -22.24 -16.95 -3.36
CA ARG A 147 -22.51 -17.52 -2.03
C ARG A 147 -23.40 -16.63 -1.14
N GLY A 148 -23.81 -15.45 -1.63
CA GLY A 148 -24.68 -14.52 -0.91
C GLY A 148 -23.95 -13.47 -0.07
N ALA A 149 -22.61 -13.40 -0.13
CA ALA A 149 -21.84 -12.44 0.66
C ALA A 149 -22.02 -11.02 0.15
N VAL A 150 -22.18 -10.06 1.07
CA VAL A 150 -22.02 -8.64 0.75
C VAL A 150 -20.55 -8.35 0.50
N LEU A 151 -20.23 -7.64 -0.58
CA LEU A 151 -18.85 -7.36 -0.97
C LEU A 151 -18.56 -5.87 -0.78
N VAL A 152 -17.55 -5.56 0.03
CA VAL A 152 -17.03 -4.19 0.20
C VAL A 152 -15.63 -4.14 -0.38
N HIS A 153 -15.41 -3.28 -1.36
CA HIS A 153 -14.10 -3.05 -1.95
C HIS A 153 -13.33 -2.02 -1.14
N ASN A 154 -12.03 -2.26 -0.93
CA ASN A 154 -11.12 -1.32 -0.27
C ASN A 154 -9.69 -1.48 -0.83
N TYR A 155 -9.43 -0.89 -2.00
CA TYR A 155 -8.13 -0.99 -2.69
C TYR A 155 -7.84 0.25 -3.56
N GLY A 156 -6.68 0.26 -4.22
CA GLY A 156 -6.27 1.41 -5.07
C GLY A 156 -5.61 2.56 -4.30
N HIS A 157 -4.99 2.27 -3.15
CA HIS A 157 -4.41 3.27 -2.25
C HIS A 157 -3.13 3.95 -2.74
N GLY A 158 -2.53 3.46 -3.83
CA GLY A 158 -1.25 3.97 -4.34
C GLY A 158 -0.19 4.03 -3.25
N GLY A 159 0.55 5.15 -3.19
CA GLY A 159 1.59 5.38 -2.17
C GLY A 159 1.08 5.80 -0.79
N SER A 160 -0.23 6.00 -0.63
CA SER A 160 -0.82 6.60 0.57
C SER A 160 -1.51 5.61 1.50
N GLY A 161 -1.38 4.30 1.25
CA GLY A 161 -2.07 3.27 2.03
C GLY A 161 -1.87 3.39 3.54
N HIS A 162 -0.63 3.58 4.01
CA HIS A 162 -0.37 3.79 5.44
C HIS A 162 -0.96 5.09 5.99
N THR A 163 -1.05 6.15 5.19
CA THR A 163 -1.64 7.42 5.63
C THR A 163 -3.15 7.31 5.76
N LEU A 164 -3.80 6.56 4.86
CA LEU A 164 -5.25 6.50 4.74
C LEU A 164 -5.90 5.32 5.48
N HIS A 165 -5.13 4.27 5.83
CA HIS A 165 -5.68 2.97 6.24
C HIS A 165 -6.73 3.04 7.34
N TRP A 166 -6.53 3.88 8.37
CA TRP A 166 -7.46 3.95 9.51
C TRP A 166 -8.81 4.53 9.11
N GLY A 167 -8.81 5.64 8.36
CA GLY A 167 -10.04 6.24 7.84
C GLY A 167 -10.76 5.31 6.86
N CYS A 168 -10.01 4.64 5.98
CA CYS A 168 -10.60 3.65 5.07
C CYS A 168 -11.20 2.46 5.84
N ALA A 169 -10.56 1.99 6.91
CA ALA A 169 -11.09 0.92 7.74
C ALA A 169 -12.39 1.35 8.48
N GLN A 170 -12.45 2.59 8.95
CA GLN A 170 -13.66 3.14 9.57
C GLN A 170 -14.82 3.19 8.57
N GLU A 171 -14.59 3.68 7.36
CA GLU A 171 -15.62 3.73 6.32
C GLU A 171 -16.09 2.32 5.90
N VAL A 172 -15.19 1.33 5.83
CA VAL A 172 -15.60 -0.08 5.62
C VAL A 172 -16.60 -0.53 6.69
N VAL A 173 -16.35 -0.18 7.95
CA VAL A 173 -17.27 -0.52 9.05
C VAL A 173 -18.62 0.18 8.88
N GLU A 174 -18.63 1.47 8.53
CA GLU A 174 -19.87 2.21 8.30
C GLU A 174 -20.67 1.65 7.12
N LEU A 175 -20.00 1.28 6.02
CA LEU A 175 -20.64 0.57 4.90
C LEU A 175 -21.24 -0.76 5.36
N ALA A 176 -20.48 -1.58 6.10
CA ALA A 176 -20.97 -2.88 6.59
C ALA A 176 -22.20 -2.74 7.48
N LYS A 177 -22.25 -1.71 8.34
CA LYS A 177 -23.38 -1.43 9.24
C LYS A 177 -24.69 -1.13 8.51
N GLN A 178 -24.65 -0.66 7.27
CA GLN A 178 -25.87 -0.46 6.47
C GLN A 178 -26.63 -1.76 6.23
N ARG A 179 -25.92 -2.90 6.20
CA ARG A 179 -26.51 -4.23 6.00
C ARG A 179 -26.53 -5.09 7.26
N PHE A 180 -25.58 -4.86 8.15
CA PHE A 180 -25.37 -5.56 9.42
C PHE A 180 -25.36 -4.54 10.57
N PRO A 181 -26.52 -3.93 10.90
CA PRO A 181 -26.59 -2.95 11.97
C PRO A 181 -26.16 -3.58 13.29
N ASP A 182 -25.53 -2.79 14.16
CA ASP A 182 -25.24 -3.22 15.52
C ASP A 182 -26.55 -3.69 16.18
N GLU A 183 -26.54 -4.84 16.87
CA GLU A 183 -27.68 -5.21 17.70
C GLU A 183 -27.94 -4.05 18.68
N PRO A 184 -29.19 -3.60 18.83
CA PRO A 184 -29.49 -2.58 19.81
C PRO A 184 -29.01 -3.09 21.16
N ALA A 185 -28.10 -2.33 21.79
CA ALA A 185 -27.59 -2.65 23.11
C ALA A 185 -28.80 -2.95 24.02
N SER A 186 -28.93 -4.22 24.42
CA SER A 186 -30.03 -4.67 25.26
C SER A 186 -30.01 -3.79 26.51
N LYS A 187 -31.00 -2.91 26.63
CA LYS A 187 -31.26 -2.17 27.85
C LYS A 187 -31.85 -3.17 28.85
N LEU A 188 -30.96 -3.90 29.52
CA LEU A 188 -31.27 -4.56 30.78
C LEU A 188 -31.21 -3.52 31.91
#